data_AF-A0A5P1UP71-F1
#
_entry.id   AF-A0A5P1UP71-F1
#
_cell.length_a   1.000
_cell.length_b   1.000
_cell.length_c   1.000
_cell.angle_alpha   90.00
_cell.angle_beta   90.00
_cell.angle_gamma   90.00
#
_symmetry.space_group_name_H-M   'P 1'
#
loop_
_entity.id
_entity.type
_entity.pdbx_description
1 polymer ?
#
loop_
_entity_poly.entity_id
_entity_poly.type
_entity_poly.pdbx_seq_one_letter_code
_entity_poly.pdbx_strand_id
1 'polypeptide(L)'
;MTPQQIELVKATVPVLRENGVALTGYFYNRMLGNNPDLKETFNMGHQRSGAQAQALAGAVLAYAENIEDPSVLLPVVELIAHKHVSLNIQAPDYSIVGENLLHSISEVLSISMDDPLIDAWAAAYGQLADLFISTEKAIYDQHQQTKGSWLGWRNFKIAKKVIESDEITSFYLAPVDGSDLPKYEAGQYISVRVFVPELGIRQPRQYTLSTSPQADYLRISVKREDEKENLAAGWVSNTLHSLAEGSQIEVSAPTGNFYLIDHTKRNVFISGGVGLTPMIAMLNQLVTLDMPQPVSFIHACRSSQVHAMKKHIHDLKDKYPRLSTFTAYEFPHDGDILGIDYDIAGRLDLSNVDAALLPVNADYYLCGPMPFMAEQHKALIARGVPAQNIHSEAFGTGGVKLS
;
A
#
# COMPACT_ATOMS: atom_id res chain seq x y z
N MET A 1 21.33 -4.23 -23.48
CA MET A 1 21.66 -2.90 -24.01
C MET A 1 23.12 -2.85 -24.43
N THR A 2 23.48 -2.03 -25.41
CA THR A 2 24.88 -1.78 -25.79
C THR A 2 25.51 -0.71 -24.87
N PRO A 3 26.85 -0.65 -24.75
CA PRO A 3 27.52 0.42 -24.00
C PRO A 3 27.12 1.82 -24.46
N GLN A 4 26.96 2.02 -25.77
CA GLN A 4 26.52 3.29 -26.35
C GLN A 4 25.10 3.67 -25.91
N GLN A 5 24.16 2.72 -25.88
CA GLN A 5 22.79 2.97 -25.40
C GLN A 5 22.78 3.35 -23.91
N ILE A 6 23.63 2.70 -23.10
CA ILE A 6 23.77 3.02 -21.66
C ILE A 6 24.27 4.47 -21.48
N GLU A 7 25.29 4.88 -22.22
CA GLU A 7 25.81 6.25 -22.16
C GLU A 7 24.75 7.29 -22.56
N LEU A 8 23.98 7.03 -23.62
CA LEU A 8 22.90 7.90 -24.08
C LEU A 8 21.81 8.09 -23.02
N VAL A 9 21.36 7.00 -22.40
CA VAL A 9 20.36 7.05 -21.33
C VAL A 9 20.92 7.83 -20.14
N LYS A 10 22.12 7.48 -19.65
CA LYS A 10 22.76 8.17 -18.51
C LYS A 10 22.93 9.67 -18.75
N ALA A 11 23.35 10.08 -19.94
CA ALA A 11 23.56 11.48 -20.29
C ALA A 11 22.26 12.32 -20.26
N THR A 12 21.10 11.67 -20.42
CA THR A 12 19.80 12.37 -20.53
C THR A 12 18.96 12.30 -19.26
N VAL A 13 19.33 11.46 -18.28
CA VAL A 13 18.68 11.41 -16.95
C VAL A 13 18.57 12.78 -16.28
N PRO A 14 19.63 13.63 -16.20
CA PRO A 14 19.51 14.93 -15.53
C PRO A 14 18.44 15.83 -16.16
N VAL A 15 18.40 15.86 -17.49
CA VAL A 15 17.44 16.68 -18.25
C VAL A 15 16.01 16.18 -18.02
N LEU A 16 15.78 14.87 -18.05
CA LEU A 16 14.45 14.30 -17.77
C LEU A 16 14.03 14.49 -16.31
N ARG A 17 14.97 14.49 -15.37
CA ARG A 17 14.69 14.79 -13.95
C ARG A 17 14.22 16.22 -13.78
N GLU A 18 14.90 17.18 -14.41
CA GLU A 18 14.51 18.61 -14.39
C GLU A 18 13.15 18.83 -15.07
N ASN A 19 12.84 18.05 -16.10
CA ASN A 19 11.58 18.15 -16.86
C ASN A 19 10.52 17.11 -16.46
N GLY A 20 10.66 16.44 -15.31
CA GLY A 20 9.81 15.30 -14.94
C GLY A 20 8.32 15.62 -14.87
N VAL A 21 7.95 16.85 -14.48
CA VAL A 21 6.55 17.31 -14.47
C VAL A 21 5.99 17.43 -15.88
N ALA A 22 6.75 18.00 -16.82
CA ALA A 22 6.33 18.11 -18.22
C ALA A 22 6.23 16.73 -18.87
N LEU A 23 7.25 15.88 -18.66
CA LEU A 23 7.27 14.51 -19.17
C LEU A 23 6.03 13.73 -18.74
N THR A 24 5.71 13.78 -17.45
CA THR A 24 4.57 13.04 -16.91
C THR A 24 3.23 13.63 -17.35
N GLY A 25 3.14 14.95 -17.50
CA GLY A 25 1.98 15.63 -18.07
C GLY A 25 1.69 15.18 -19.50
N TYR A 26 2.70 15.21 -20.39
CA TYR A 26 2.56 14.72 -21.77
C TYR A 26 2.19 13.24 -21.80
N PHE A 27 2.86 12.42 -21.00
CA PHE A 27 2.63 10.99 -20.92
C PHE A 27 1.18 10.64 -20.56
N TYR A 28 0.65 11.18 -19.45
CA TYR A 28 -0.71 10.84 -19.02
C TYR A 28 -1.78 11.40 -19.93
N ASN A 29 -1.61 12.63 -20.43
CA ASN A 29 -2.56 13.22 -21.38
C ASN A 29 -2.66 12.38 -22.65
N ARG A 30 -1.52 11.94 -23.18
CA ARG A 30 -1.49 11.07 -24.37
C ARG A 30 -2.06 9.69 -24.07
N MET A 31 -1.58 9.02 -23.03
CA MET A 31 -1.96 7.64 -22.72
C MET A 31 -3.45 7.52 -22.41
N LEU A 32 -3.99 8.36 -21.53
CA LEU A 32 -5.40 8.32 -21.14
C LEU A 32 -6.33 8.95 -22.18
N GLY A 33 -5.79 9.76 -23.09
CA GLY A 33 -6.51 10.26 -24.27
C GLY A 33 -6.67 9.18 -25.34
N ASN A 34 -5.59 8.47 -25.65
CA ASN A 34 -5.57 7.41 -26.65
C ASN A 34 -6.20 6.10 -26.14
N ASN A 35 -6.17 5.87 -24.83
CA ASN A 35 -6.68 4.65 -24.19
C ASN A 35 -7.61 5.01 -23.01
N PRO A 36 -8.84 5.50 -23.26
CA PRO A 36 -9.75 5.96 -22.21
C PRO A 36 -10.07 4.90 -21.15
N ASP A 37 -10.12 3.62 -21.53
CA ASP A 37 -10.44 2.50 -20.63
C ASP A 37 -9.42 2.34 -19.50
N LEU A 38 -8.17 2.77 -19.71
CA LEU A 38 -7.14 2.76 -18.67
C LEU A 38 -7.52 3.64 -17.47
N LYS A 39 -8.44 4.59 -17.61
CA LYS A 39 -8.94 5.39 -16.48
C LYS A 39 -9.56 4.54 -15.37
N GLU A 40 -10.04 3.33 -15.66
CA GLU A 40 -10.53 2.38 -14.65
C GLU A 40 -9.42 1.59 -13.94
N THR A 41 -8.22 1.56 -14.52
CA THR A 41 -7.03 0.92 -13.94
C THR A 41 -6.23 1.94 -13.13
N PHE A 42 -6.08 3.15 -13.68
CA PHE A 42 -5.36 4.24 -13.04
C PHE A 42 -6.22 4.92 -11.97
N ASN A 43 -5.58 5.25 -10.84
CA ASN A 43 -6.22 5.96 -9.76
C ASN A 43 -6.32 7.45 -10.12
N MET A 44 -7.50 7.88 -10.53
CA MET A 44 -7.76 9.28 -10.94
C MET A 44 -7.56 10.26 -9.78
N GLY A 45 -7.63 9.81 -8.52
CA GLY A 45 -7.41 10.67 -7.35
C GLY A 45 -5.95 11.04 -7.20
N HIS A 46 -5.05 10.11 -7.49
CA HIS A 46 -3.61 10.36 -7.56
C HIS A 46 -3.22 11.16 -8.82
N GLN A 47 -3.98 11.03 -9.92
CA GLN A 47 -3.83 11.92 -11.08
C GLN A 47 -4.17 13.36 -10.71
N ARG A 48 -5.30 13.57 -10.01
CA ARG A 48 -5.69 14.89 -9.51
C ARG A 48 -4.62 15.53 -8.61
N SER A 49 -3.87 14.74 -7.85
CA SER A 49 -2.80 15.23 -6.96
C SER A 49 -1.40 15.25 -7.60
N GLY A 50 -1.22 14.77 -8.82
CA GLY A 50 0.09 14.62 -9.48
C GLY A 50 1.02 13.54 -8.90
N ALA A 51 0.60 12.81 -7.86
CA ALA A 51 1.46 11.88 -7.13
C ALA A 51 1.82 10.62 -7.94
N GLN A 52 0.95 10.19 -8.86
CA GLN A 52 1.20 9.02 -9.69
C GLN A 52 2.21 9.31 -10.80
N ALA A 53 2.11 10.49 -11.41
CA ALA A 53 3.08 11.03 -12.34
C ALA A 53 4.49 11.02 -11.78
N GLN A 54 4.67 11.58 -10.60
CA GLN A 54 5.97 11.61 -9.94
C GLN A 54 6.52 10.21 -9.65
N ALA A 55 5.66 9.25 -9.27
CA ALA A 55 6.09 7.89 -8.96
C ALA A 55 6.60 7.13 -10.20
N LEU A 56 5.91 7.23 -11.34
CA LEU A 56 6.34 6.60 -12.59
C LEU A 56 7.67 7.19 -13.09
N ALA A 57 7.76 8.52 -13.13
CA ALA A 57 9.01 9.19 -13.52
C ALA A 57 10.16 8.82 -12.57
N GLY A 58 9.90 8.80 -11.25
CA GLY A 58 10.88 8.37 -10.26
C GLY A 58 11.37 6.94 -10.48
N ALA A 59 10.48 6.01 -10.82
CA ALA A 59 10.86 4.61 -11.09
C ALA A 59 11.72 4.47 -12.37
N VAL A 60 11.34 5.16 -13.46
CA VAL A 60 12.11 5.14 -14.71
C VAL A 60 13.48 5.79 -14.53
N LEU A 61 13.55 6.92 -13.79
CA LEU A 61 14.82 7.58 -13.48
C LEU A 61 15.69 6.73 -12.55
N ALA A 62 15.11 6.12 -11.50
CA ALA A 62 15.82 5.21 -10.61
C ALA A 62 16.39 4.01 -11.38
N TYR A 63 15.64 3.47 -12.34
CA TYR A 63 16.14 2.43 -13.24
C TYR A 63 17.29 2.93 -14.11
N ALA A 64 17.14 4.09 -14.74
CA ALA A 64 18.17 4.67 -15.60
C ALA A 64 19.48 4.96 -14.84
N GLU A 65 19.39 5.37 -13.58
CA GLU A 65 20.54 5.57 -12.69
C GLU A 65 21.27 4.26 -12.34
N ASN A 66 20.54 3.15 -12.26
CA ASN A 66 21.05 1.83 -11.90
C ASN A 66 21.11 0.87 -13.10
N ILE A 67 21.15 1.40 -14.33
CA ILE A 67 21.02 0.63 -15.57
C ILE A 67 22.13 -0.41 -15.78
N GLU A 68 23.28 -0.25 -15.12
CA GLU A 68 24.40 -1.21 -15.15
C GLU A 68 24.22 -2.36 -14.16
N ASP A 69 23.51 -2.15 -13.06
CA ASP A 69 23.17 -3.17 -12.08
C ASP A 69 21.70 -3.02 -11.62
N PRO A 70 20.74 -3.47 -12.43
CA PRO A 70 19.32 -3.39 -12.07
C PRO A 70 18.93 -4.26 -10.85
N SER A 71 19.82 -5.14 -10.37
CA SER A 71 19.51 -6.07 -9.27
C SER A 71 19.16 -5.34 -7.97
N VAL A 72 19.71 -4.14 -7.78
CA VAL A 72 19.41 -3.27 -6.63
C VAL A 72 17.94 -2.84 -6.56
N LEU A 73 17.21 -2.93 -7.68
CA LEU A 73 15.81 -2.55 -7.79
C LEU A 73 14.85 -3.71 -7.52
N LEU A 74 15.34 -4.95 -7.38
CA LEU A 74 14.49 -6.13 -7.21
C LEU A 74 13.48 -6.00 -6.05
N PRO A 75 13.84 -5.50 -4.85
CA PRO A 75 12.86 -5.34 -3.76
C PRO A 75 11.76 -4.33 -4.09
N VAL A 76 12.10 -3.29 -4.86
CA VAL A 76 11.15 -2.25 -5.30
C VAL A 76 10.25 -2.77 -6.42
N VAL A 77 10.82 -3.53 -7.35
CA VAL A 77 10.07 -4.21 -8.41
C VAL A 77 9.06 -5.17 -7.81
N GLU A 78 9.46 -6.01 -6.85
CA GLU A 78 8.56 -6.93 -6.16
C GLU A 78 7.40 -6.20 -5.48
N LEU A 79 7.69 -5.12 -4.75
CA LEU A 79 6.69 -4.27 -4.12
C LEU A 79 5.66 -3.72 -5.14
N ILE A 80 6.15 -3.21 -6.28
CA ILE A 80 5.30 -2.63 -7.32
C ILE A 80 4.54 -3.73 -8.09
N ALA A 81 5.15 -4.89 -8.32
CA ALA A 81 4.54 -6.03 -9.02
C ALA A 81 3.30 -6.54 -8.28
N HIS A 82 3.33 -6.63 -6.94
CA HIS A 82 2.13 -6.94 -6.15
C HIS A 82 1.00 -5.93 -6.40
N LYS A 83 1.34 -4.64 -6.50
CA LYS A 83 0.35 -3.60 -6.79
C LYS A 83 -0.21 -3.73 -8.20
N HIS A 84 0.62 -4.00 -9.20
CA HIS A 84 0.21 -4.26 -10.58
C HIS A 84 -0.74 -5.46 -10.67
N VAL A 85 -0.38 -6.58 -10.02
CA VAL A 85 -1.24 -7.78 -9.95
C VAL A 85 -2.58 -7.47 -9.30
N SER A 86 -2.60 -6.67 -8.22
CA SER A 86 -3.85 -6.24 -7.58
C SER A 86 -4.74 -5.38 -8.48
N LEU A 87 -4.17 -4.75 -9.51
CA LEU A 87 -4.87 -3.93 -10.50
C LEU A 87 -5.14 -4.68 -11.81
N ASN A 88 -4.75 -5.96 -11.87
CA ASN A 88 -4.84 -6.81 -13.05
C ASN A 88 -4.06 -6.28 -14.27
N ILE A 89 -2.90 -5.66 -14.07
CA ILE A 89 -2.01 -5.25 -15.18
C ILE A 89 -1.51 -6.48 -15.93
N GLN A 90 -1.57 -6.45 -17.26
CA GLN A 90 -1.19 -7.54 -18.14
C GLN A 90 0.05 -7.18 -18.97
N ALA A 91 0.78 -8.19 -19.44
CA ALA A 91 1.96 -7.99 -20.28
C ALA A 91 1.72 -7.07 -21.51
N PRO A 92 0.59 -7.15 -22.24
CA PRO A 92 0.32 -6.22 -23.34
C PRO A 92 0.19 -4.74 -22.92
N ASP A 93 -0.16 -4.45 -21.67
CA ASP A 93 -0.31 -3.06 -21.19
C ASP A 93 1.04 -2.32 -21.19
N TYR A 94 2.15 -3.05 -21.07
CA TYR A 94 3.50 -2.48 -21.13
C TYR A 94 3.83 -1.89 -22.49
N SER A 95 3.31 -2.45 -23.59
CA SER A 95 3.52 -1.86 -24.91
C SER A 95 2.83 -0.50 -25.02
N ILE A 96 1.62 -0.37 -24.46
CA ILE A 96 0.87 0.89 -24.44
C ILE A 96 1.64 1.94 -23.62
N VAL A 97 2.09 1.58 -22.41
CA VAL A 97 2.86 2.49 -21.56
C VAL A 97 4.18 2.92 -22.23
N GLY A 98 4.90 1.96 -22.83
CA GLY A 98 6.19 2.22 -23.49
C GLY A 98 6.05 3.19 -24.66
N GLU A 99 5.10 2.96 -25.56
CA GLU A 99 4.84 3.84 -26.70
C GLU A 99 4.57 5.28 -26.25
N ASN A 100 3.65 5.45 -25.29
CA ASN A 100 3.29 6.78 -24.80
C ASN A 100 4.45 7.47 -24.06
N LEU A 101 5.28 6.71 -23.33
CA LEU A 101 6.45 7.25 -22.63
C LEU A 101 7.52 7.74 -23.62
N LEU A 102 7.85 6.93 -24.64
CA LEU A 102 8.87 7.27 -25.63
C LEU A 102 8.49 8.50 -26.46
N HIS A 103 7.23 8.59 -26.88
CA HIS A 103 6.72 9.82 -27.53
C HIS A 103 6.82 11.05 -26.62
N SER A 104 6.59 10.87 -25.31
CA SER A 104 6.70 11.99 -24.36
C SER A 104 8.15 12.42 -24.12
N ILE A 105 9.10 11.48 -24.12
CA ILE A 105 10.54 11.79 -24.08
C ILE A 105 10.96 12.55 -25.34
N SER A 106 10.51 12.11 -26.52
CA SER A 106 10.77 12.79 -27.80
C SER A 106 10.28 14.24 -27.78
N GLU A 107 9.08 14.50 -27.25
CA GLU A 107 8.53 15.86 -27.15
C GLU A 107 9.27 16.73 -26.14
N VAL A 108 9.58 16.20 -24.95
CA VAL A 108 10.32 16.94 -23.91
C VAL A 108 11.72 17.33 -24.39
N LEU A 109 12.40 16.43 -25.09
CA LEU A 109 13.74 16.67 -25.61
C LEU A 109 13.74 17.35 -26.98
N SER A 110 12.57 17.52 -27.61
CA SER A 110 12.41 18.07 -28.96
C SER A 110 13.27 17.35 -30.00
N ILE A 111 13.29 16.01 -29.92
CA ILE A 111 14.04 15.12 -30.83
C ILE A 111 13.07 14.27 -31.66
N SER A 112 13.53 13.76 -32.81
CA SER A 112 12.74 12.83 -33.63
C SER A 112 12.53 11.49 -32.93
N MET A 113 11.44 10.79 -33.26
CA MET A 113 11.25 9.39 -32.83
C MET A 113 12.30 8.43 -33.44
N ASP A 114 12.93 8.82 -34.54
CA ASP A 114 14.02 8.06 -35.18
C ASP A 114 15.40 8.34 -34.55
N ASP A 115 15.47 9.18 -33.52
CA ASP A 115 16.73 9.52 -32.86
C ASP A 115 17.30 8.29 -32.12
N PRO A 116 18.61 7.98 -32.24
CA PRO A 116 19.25 6.87 -31.51
C PRO A 116 19.03 6.91 -29.99
N LEU A 117 18.78 8.08 -29.41
CA LEU A 117 18.42 8.22 -28.00
C LEU A 117 17.06 7.58 -27.68
N ILE A 118 16.08 7.68 -28.58
CA ILE A 118 14.76 7.05 -28.39
C ILE A 118 14.89 5.53 -28.44
N ASP A 119 15.72 4.98 -29.34
CA ASP A 119 16.04 3.55 -29.35
C ASP A 119 16.73 3.10 -28.04
N ALA A 120 17.65 3.90 -27.51
CA ALA A 120 18.30 3.63 -26.24
C ALA A 120 17.29 3.60 -25.07
N TRP A 121 16.36 4.55 -25.01
CA TRP A 121 15.28 4.56 -24.02
C TRP A 121 14.28 3.40 -24.22
N ALA A 122 13.99 3.01 -25.46
CA ALA A 122 13.14 1.87 -25.75
C ALA A 122 13.77 0.57 -25.22
N ALA A 123 15.09 0.39 -25.42
CA ALA A 123 15.84 -0.74 -24.90
C ALA A 123 15.86 -0.75 -23.35
N ALA A 124 16.07 0.41 -22.71
CA ALA A 124 16.04 0.53 -21.25
C ALA A 124 14.65 0.20 -20.68
N TYR A 125 13.59 0.77 -21.27
CA TYR A 125 12.21 0.50 -20.88
C TYR A 125 11.87 -0.99 -21.05
N GLY A 126 12.25 -1.60 -22.18
CA GLY A 126 11.99 -3.01 -22.45
C GLY A 126 12.60 -3.92 -21.39
N GLN A 127 13.84 -3.66 -20.97
CA GLN A 127 14.49 -4.44 -19.91
C GLN A 127 13.76 -4.32 -18.56
N LEU A 128 13.31 -3.12 -18.19
CA LEU A 128 12.52 -2.93 -16.96
C LEU A 128 11.13 -3.59 -17.07
N ALA A 129 10.48 -3.48 -18.23
CA ALA A 129 9.19 -4.09 -18.51
C ALA A 129 9.27 -5.62 -18.42
N ASP A 130 10.29 -6.25 -19.02
CA ASP A 130 10.50 -7.70 -18.95
C ASP A 130 10.67 -8.18 -17.50
N LEU A 131 11.41 -7.40 -16.69
CA LEU A 131 11.59 -7.70 -15.28
C LEU A 131 10.24 -7.68 -14.54
N PHE A 132 9.44 -6.62 -14.69
CA PHE A 132 8.10 -6.55 -14.12
C PHE A 132 7.18 -7.68 -14.60
N ILE A 133 7.10 -7.90 -15.91
CA ILE A 133 6.26 -8.95 -16.50
C ILE A 133 6.62 -10.31 -15.93
N SER A 134 7.92 -10.62 -15.77
CA SER A 134 8.38 -11.88 -15.19
C SER A 134 7.98 -12.02 -13.72
N THR A 135 8.14 -10.96 -12.92
CA THR A 135 7.78 -10.95 -11.49
C THR A 135 6.27 -11.07 -11.31
N GLU A 136 5.48 -10.32 -12.07
CA GLU A 136 4.00 -10.35 -12.04
C GLU A 136 3.48 -11.71 -12.48
N LYS A 137 4.07 -12.30 -13.51
CA LYS A 137 3.73 -13.66 -13.94
C LYS A 137 3.88 -14.66 -12.80
N ALA A 138 4.96 -14.59 -12.02
CA ALA A 138 5.17 -15.50 -10.90
C ALA A 138 4.05 -15.36 -9.84
N ILE A 139 3.62 -14.13 -9.54
CA ILE A 139 2.53 -13.87 -8.60
C ILE A 139 1.19 -14.35 -9.18
N TYR A 140 0.91 -14.12 -10.46
CA TYR A 140 -0.30 -14.65 -11.12
C TYR A 140 -0.33 -16.18 -11.13
N ASP A 141 0.79 -16.83 -11.44
CA ASP A 141 0.91 -18.29 -11.39
C ASP A 141 0.66 -18.81 -9.96
N GLN A 142 1.17 -18.13 -8.93
CA GLN A 142 0.89 -18.45 -7.53
C GLN A 142 -0.61 -18.33 -7.21
N HIS A 143 -1.29 -17.28 -7.68
CA HIS A 143 -2.74 -17.16 -7.52
C HIS A 143 -3.49 -18.31 -8.21
N GLN A 144 -3.11 -18.70 -9.43
CA GLN A 144 -3.75 -19.84 -10.11
C GLN A 144 -3.58 -21.16 -9.35
N GLN A 145 -2.44 -21.35 -8.69
CA GLN A 145 -2.14 -22.57 -7.92
C GLN A 145 -2.75 -22.57 -6.51
N THR A 146 -3.13 -21.40 -5.99
CA THR A 146 -3.66 -21.25 -4.64
C THR A 146 -5.15 -21.57 -4.61
N LYS A 147 -5.55 -22.60 -3.85
CA LYS A 147 -6.96 -22.98 -3.68
C LYS A 147 -7.78 -21.78 -3.18
N GLY A 148 -8.91 -21.50 -3.85
CA GLY A 148 -9.83 -20.42 -3.51
C GLY A 148 -9.43 -19.04 -4.02
N SER A 149 -8.20 -18.89 -4.54
CA SER A 149 -7.75 -17.66 -5.18
C SER A 149 -8.32 -17.52 -6.60
N TRP A 150 -8.14 -16.35 -7.21
CA TRP A 150 -8.63 -16.02 -8.54
C TRP A 150 -7.68 -15.03 -9.25
N LEU A 151 -7.93 -14.79 -10.54
CA LEU A 151 -7.26 -13.77 -11.33
C LEU A 151 -8.21 -12.62 -11.65
N GLY A 152 -7.67 -11.41 -11.74
CA GLY A 152 -8.45 -10.21 -12.00
C GLY A 152 -9.49 -9.90 -10.93
N TRP A 153 -10.67 -9.51 -11.37
CA TRP A 153 -11.74 -9.02 -10.51
C TRP A 153 -12.79 -10.10 -10.24
N ARG A 154 -13.09 -10.35 -8.96
CA ARG A 154 -14.18 -11.22 -8.52
C ARG A 154 -15.24 -10.40 -7.81
N ASN A 155 -16.51 -10.76 -8.01
CA ASN A 155 -17.64 -10.07 -7.38
C ASN A 155 -17.82 -10.51 -5.93
N PHE A 156 -17.84 -9.54 -5.03
CA PHE A 156 -18.13 -9.70 -3.62
C PHE A 156 -19.34 -8.85 -3.24
N LYS A 157 -20.06 -9.27 -2.20
CA LYS A 157 -21.08 -8.46 -1.54
C LYS A 157 -20.56 -7.94 -0.20
N ILE A 158 -20.97 -6.73 0.17
CA ILE A 158 -20.79 -6.21 1.53
C ILE A 158 -21.76 -6.97 2.44
N ALA A 159 -21.30 -8.04 3.07
CA ALA A 159 -22.12 -8.90 3.91
C ALA A 159 -22.46 -8.24 5.26
N LYS A 160 -21.55 -7.40 5.77
CA LYS A 160 -21.73 -6.66 7.04
C LYS A 160 -20.89 -5.40 7.07
N LYS A 161 -21.39 -4.34 7.71
CA LYS A 161 -20.66 -3.12 8.07
C LYS A 161 -20.59 -2.97 9.60
N VAL A 162 -19.43 -2.58 10.10
CA VAL A 162 -19.23 -2.25 11.53
C VAL A 162 -18.55 -0.90 11.62
N ILE A 163 -19.19 0.06 12.29
CA ILE A 163 -18.58 1.36 12.57
C ILE A 163 -17.55 1.15 13.69
N GLU A 164 -16.29 1.40 13.39
CA GLU A 164 -15.18 1.22 14.33
C GLU A 164 -14.83 2.53 15.05
N SER A 165 -15.08 3.67 14.39
CA SER A 165 -14.89 5.03 14.90
C SER A 165 -15.66 6.02 14.03
N ASP A 166 -15.57 7.33 14.32
CA ASP A 166 -16.26 8.38 13.56
C ASP A 166 -15.84 8.44 12.08
N GLU A 167 -14.63 7.97 11.77
CA GLU A 167 -14.07 7.98 10.41
C GLU A 167 -13.76 6.59 9.85
N ILE A 168 -13.75 5.50 10.64
CA ILE A 168 -13.39 4.16 10.16
C ILE A 168 -14.58 3.20 10.23
N THR A 169 -14.83 2.48 9.14
CA THR A 169 -15.82 1.39 9.08
C THR A 169 -15.16 0.11 8.56
N SER A 170 -15.38 -1.00 9.27
CA SER A 170 -15.05 -2.36 8.81
C SER A 170 -16.11 -2.86 7.85
N PHE A 171 -15.69 -3.45 6.74
CA PHE A 171 -16.53 -4.09 5.73
C PHE A 171 -16.16 -5.57 5.65
N TYR A 172 -17.16 -6.43 5.87
CA TYR A 172 -17.04 -7.88 5.72
C TYR A 172 -17.54 -8.24 4.33
N LEU A 173 -16.67 -8.83 3.53
CA LEU A 173 -16.86 -9.06 2.11
C LEU A 173 -16.99 -10.57 1.89
N ALA A 174 -18.13 -11.00 1.36
CA ALA A 174 -18.35 -12.42 1.00
C ALA A 174 -18.44 -12.57 -0.53
N PRO A 175 -17.88 -13.64 -1.12
CA PRO A 175 -17.97 -13.85 -2.56
C PRO A 175 -19.41 -14.07 -2.99
N VAL A 176 -19.84 -13.43 -4.07
CA VAL A 176 -21.22 -13.56 -4.59
C VAL A 176 -21.50 -14.98 -5.07
N ASP A 177 -20.50 -15.61 -5.68
CA ASP A 177 -20.57 -16.98 -6.21
C ASP A 177 -20.55 -18.08 -5.13
N GLY A 178 -20.29 -17.72 -3.87
CA GLY A 178 -20.23 -18.66 -2.75
C GLY A 178 -19.01 -19.60 -2.72
N SER A 179 -18.03 -19.43 -3.62
CA SER A 179 -16.84 -20.29 -3.68
C SER A 179 -15.83 -19.94 -2.59
N ASP A 180 -14.95 -20.90 -2.27
CA ASP A 180 -13.90 -20.78 -1.26
C ASP A 180 -13.04 -19.50 -1.38
N LEU A 181 -12.48 -19.08 -0.25
CA LEU A 181 -11.47 -18.02 -0.14
C LEU A 181 -10.08 -18.62 0.09
N PRO A 182 -9.01 -17.98 -0.41
CA PRO A 182 -7.67 -18.47 -0.19
C PRO A 182 -7.21 -18.20 1.24
N LYS A 183 -6.27 -19.02 1.72
CA LYS A 183 -5.39 -18.56 2.81
C LYS A 183 -4.51 -17.43 2.26
N TYR A 184 -4.21 -16.46 3.11
CA TYR A 184 -3.34 -15.32 2.78
C TYR A 184 -2.46 -15.00 3.99
N GLU A 185 -1.41 -14.22 3.78
CA GLU A 185 -0.53 -13.80 4.86
C GLU A 185 -1.09 -12.58 5.58
N ALA A 186 -1.09 -12.61 6.92
CA ALA A 186 -1.70 -11.56 7.72
C ALA A 186 -0.92 -10.24 7.60
N GLY A 187 -1.51 -9.27 6.91
CA GLY A 187 -0.90 -7.98 6.53
C GLY A 187 -1.04 -7.69 5.02
N GLN A 188 -1.27 -8.72 4.20
CA GLN A 188 -1.59 -8.55 2.78
C GLN A 188 -2.85 -7.71 2.55
N TYR A 189 -2.97 -7.16 1.34
CA TYR A 189 -4.07 -6.31 0.93
C TYR A 189 -4.83 -6.90 -0.25
N ILE A 190 -6.03 -6.37 -0.47
CA ILE A 190 -6.81 -6.54 -1.70
C ILE A 190 -7.01 -5.18 -2.36
N SER A 191 -7.22 -5.16 -3.68
CA SER A 191 -7.81 -4.01 -4.35
C SER A 191 -9.32 -4.15 -4.37
N VAL A 192 -10.02 -3.08 -4.03
CA VAL A 192 -11.46 -2.95 -4.18
C VAL A 192 -11.75 -1.95 -5.28
N ARG A 193 -12.56 -2.36 -6.25
CA ARG A 193 -13.01 -1.53 -7.37
C ARG A 193 -14.52 -1.29 -7.28
N VAL A 194 -14.90 -0.01 -7.23
CA VAL A 194 -16.29 0.45 -7.13
C VAL A 194 -16.60 1.44 -8.25
N PHE A 195 -17.86 1.50 -8.68
CA PHE A 195 -18.32 2.55 -9.58
C PHE A 195 -18.41 3.87 -8.81
N VAL A 196 -17.78 4.93 -9.31
CA VAL A 196 -17.80 6.27 -8.72
C VAL A 196 -18.74 7.14 -9.57
N PRO A 197 -19.94 7.47 -9.08
CA PRO A 197 -20.95 8.21 -9.85
C PRO A 197 -20.44 9.54 -10.41
N GLU A 198 -19.63 10.27 -9.64
CA GLU A 198 -19.08 11.58 -10.01
C GLU A 198 -18.11 11.50 -11.20
N LEU A 199 -17.50 10.34 -11.43
CA LEU A 199 -16.58 10.11 -12.54
C LEU A 199 -17.21 9.34 -13.69
N GLY A 200 -18.35 8.67 -13.45
CA GLY A 200 -18.98 7.79 -14.43
C GLY A 200 -18.18 6.54 -14.79
N ILE A 201 -17.18 6.18 -13.99
CA ILE A 201 -16.26 5.06 -14.22
C ILE A 201 -15.96 4.33 -12.92
N ARG A 202 -15.39 3.12 -13.03
CA ARG A 202 -14.89 2.38 -11.86
C ARG A 202 -13.55 2.89 -11.39
N GLN A 203 -13.30 2.84 -10.09
CA GLN A 203 -12.04 3.23 -9.48
C GLN A 203 -11.56 2.19 -8.46
N PRO A 204 -10.31 1.73 -8.57
CA PRO A 204 -9.72 0.78 -7.64
C PRO A 204 -8.96 1.48 -6.51
N ARG A 205 -8.97 0.91 -5.30
CA ARG A 205 -8.04 1.25 -4.21
C ARG A 205 -7.62 0.00 -3.44
N GLN A 206 -6.37 -0.01 -2.99
CA GLN A 206 -5.85 -1.05 -2.10
C GLN A 206 -6.33 -0.83 -0.67
N TYR A 207 -6.73 -1.90 -0.01
CA TYR A 207 -7.07 -1.95 1.41
C TYR A 207 -6.49 -3.20 2.04
N THR A 208 -5.73 -3.03 3.12
CA THR A 208 -5.21 -4.15 3.92
C THR A 208 -6.35 -5.02 4.43
N LEU A 209 -6.16 -6.34 4.34
CA LEU A 209 -7.03 -7.32 4.99
C LEU A 209 -6.83 -7.18 6.50
N SER A 210 -7.78 -6.56 7.16
CA SER A 210 -7.73 -6.17 8.58
C SER A 210 -7.95 -7.32 9.56
N THR A 211 -7.85 -8.58 9.14
CA THR A 211 -7.92 -9.76 10.02
C THR A 211 -7.11 -10.91 9.43
N SER A 212 -6.74 -11.89 10.26
CA SER A 212 -6.16 -13.16 9.80
C SER A 212 -7.14 -13.93 8.90
N PRO A 213 -6.67 -14.87 8.04
CA PRO A 213 -7.51 -15.61 7.11
C PRO A 213 -8.77 -16.21 7.74
N GLN A 214 -9.90 -16.00 7.06
CA GLN A 214 -11.21 -16.54 7.42
C GLN A 214 -11.75 -17.38 6.27
N ALA A 215 -12.68 -18.28 6.58
CA ALA A 215 -13.20 -19.22 5.59
C ALA A 215 -14.26 -18.59 4.66
N ASP A 216 -15.02 -17.62 5.17
CA ASP A 216 -16.28 -17.15 4.59
C ASP A 216 -16.30 -15.65 4.27
N TYR A 217 -15.34 -14.87 4.77
CA TYR A 217 -15.24 -13.45 4.46
C TYR A 217 -13.80 -12.94 4.36
N LEU A 218 -13.63 -11.86 3.60
CA LEU A 218 -12.49 -10.95 3.71
C LEU A 218 -12.94 -9.73 4.51
N ARG A 219 -12.07 -9.15 5.35
CA ARG A 219 -12.41 -7.92 6.08
C ARG A 219 -11.43 -6.80 5.77
N ILE A 220 -11.95 -5.67 5.30
CA ILE A 220 -11.19 -4.43 5.19
C ILE A 220 -11.73 -3.41 6.19
N SER A 221 -10.90 -2.45 6.59
CA SER A 221 -11.35 -1.36 7.46
C SER A 221 -10.92 -0.03 6.84
N VAL A 222 -11.91 0.76 6.47
CA VAL A 222 -11.73 1.91 5.57
C VAL A 222 -11.98 3.18 6.32
N LYS A 223 -10.96 4.03 6.37
CA LYS A 223 -11.09 5.43 6.77
C LYS A 223 -11.78 6.23 5.67
N ARG A 224 -12.80 7.01 6.03
CA ARG A 224 -13.43 8.00 5.17
C ARG A 224 -12.48 9.19 5.01
N GLU A 225 -12.19 9.55 3.76
CA GLU A 225 -11.36 10.71 3.45
C GLU A 225 -12.29 11.86 3.07
N ASP A 226 -12.80 12.56 4.09
CA ASP A 226 -13.68 13.72 3.95
C ASP A 226 -12.93 14.90 3.33
N GLU A 227 -13.68 15.81 2.71
CA GLU A 227 -13.15 17.07 2.20
C GLU A 227 -12.57 17.93 3.35
N LYS A 228 -11.41 18.55 3.08
CA LYS A 228 -10.73 19.49 3.98
C LYS A 228 -10.34 20.72 3.18
N GLU A 229 -10.01 21.81 3.89
CA GLU A 229 -9.76 23.15 3.33
C GLU A 229 -8.82 23.21 2.10
N ASN A 230 -7.94 22.21 1.91
CA ASN A 230 -7.06 22.09 0.74
C ASN A 230 -6.97 20.65 0.19
N LEU A 231 -7.94 19.80 0.47
CA LEU A 231 -7.96 18.41 0.04
C LEU A 231 -9.37 17.97 -0.28
N ALA A 232 -9.65 17.76 -1.58
CA ALA A 232 -10.93 17.23 -2.01
C ALA A 232 -11.14 15.80 -1.48
N ALA A 233 -12.40 15.46 -1.21
CA ALA A 233 -12.80 14.16 -0.71
C ALA A 233 -12.26 12.99 -1.56
N GLY A 234 -11.99 11.87 -0.90
CA GLY A 234 -11.55 10.63 -1.54
C GLY A 234 -12.73 9.88 -2.15
N TRP A 235 -12.73 9.65 -3.46
CA TRP A 235 -13.86 9.01 -4.15
C TRP A 235 -14.22 7.62 -3.62
N VAL A 236 -13.26 6.70 -3.58
CA VAL A 236 -13.54 5.28 -3.26
C VAL A 236 -13.86 5.08 -1.78
N SER A 237 -13.19 5.79 -0.87
CA SER A 237 -13.50 5.68 0.57
C SER A 237 -14.90 6.23 0.88
N ASN A 238 -15.29 7.38 0.33
CA ASN A 238 -16.63 7.92 0.49
C ASN A 238 -17.70 7.04 -0.19
N THR A 239 -17.41 6.51 -1.38
CA THR A 239 -18.31 5.57 -2.06
C THR A 239 -18.53 4.33 -1.20
N LEU A 240 -17.49 3.70 -0.66
CA LEU A 240 -17.64 2.54 0.22
C LEU A 240 -18.47 2.86 1.47
N HIS A 241 -18.25 4.02 2.08
CA HIS A 241 -19.03 4.48 3.24
C HIS A 241 -20.52 4.66 2.91
N SER A 242 -20.87 5.10 1.69
CA SER A 242 -22.27 5.28 1.26
C SER A 242 -22.97 3.99 0.83
N LEU A 243 -22.23 2.95 0.41
CA LEU A 243 -22.82 1.66 0.03
C LEU A 243 -23.50 0.97 1.21
N ALA A 244 -24.68 0.39 0.97
CA ALA A 244 -25.42 -0.42 1.93
C ALA A 244 -24.87 -1.86 1.99
N GLU A 245 -25.16 -2.57 3.08
CA GLU A 245 -25.02 -4.04 3.11
C GLU A 245 -25.82 -4.67 1.95
N GLY A 246 -25.28 -5.73 1.36
CA GLY A 246 -25.79 -6.38 0.15
C GLY A 246 -25.27 -5.77 -1.17
N SER A 247 -24.69 -4.57 -1.15
CA SER A 247 -24.10 -3.96 -2.35
C SER A 247 -22.95 -4.82 -2.90
N GLN A 248 -22.85 -4.91 -4.22
CA GLN A 248 -21.78 -5.64 -4.90
C GLN A 248 -20.60 -4.72 -5.24
N ILE A 249 -19.39 -5.26 -5.06
CA ILE A 249 -18.12 -4.61 -5.37
C ILE A 249 -17.20 -5.64 -6.04
N GLU A 250 -16.19 -5.16 -6.75
CA GLU A 250 -15.17 -6.02 -7.36
C GLU A 250 -13.91 -6.05 -6.49
N VAL A 251 -13.31 -7.22 -6.36
CA VAL A 251 -12.18 -7.46 -5.46
C VAL A 251 -11.09 -8.25 -6.18
N SER A 252 -9.84 -7.83 -6.04
CA SER A 252 -8.67 -8.61 -6.49
C SER A 252 -8.32 -9.70 -5.46
N ALA A 253 -7.58 -10.72 -5.88
CA ALA A 253 -7.01 -11.68 -4.92
C ALA A 253 -6.08 -10.98 -3.91
N PRO A 254 -5.92 -11.54 -2.68
CA PRO A 254 -4.96 -11.06 -1.70
C PRO A 254 -3.53 -11.08 -2.22
N THR A 255 -2.78 -10.00 -2.01
CA THR A 255 -1.39 -9.86 -2.45
C THR A 255 -0.62 -8.88 -1.56
N GLY A 256 0.67 -8.70 -1.81
CA GLY A 256 1.54 -7.80 -1.04
C GLY A 256 2.61 -8.55 -0.24
N ASN A 257 3.66 -7.81 0.12
CA ASN A 257 4.87 -8.31 0.77
C ASN A 257 5.07 -7.76 2.20
N PHE A 258 4.06 -7.10 2.76
CA PHE A 258 4.05 -6.67 4.16
C PHE A 258 3.09 -7.54 4.97
N TYR A 259 3.63 -8.51 5.71
CA TYR A 259 2.87 -9.45 6.51
C TYR A 259 3.69 -9.96 7.70
N LEU A 260 3.05 -10.64 8.65
CA LEU A 260 3.73 -11.26 9.80
C LEU A 260 4.78 -12.28 9.33
N ILE A 261 6.07 -11.98 9.52
CA ILE A 261 7.17 -12.80 8.99
C ILE A 261 7.46 -14.01 9.89
N ASP A 262 7.59 -13.78 11.20
CA ASP A 262 7.99 -14.82 12.14
C ASP A 262 7.15 -14.76 13.42
N HIS A 263 6.22 -15.70 13.53
CA HIS A 263 5.40 -15.85 14.72
C HIS A 263 6.18 -16.43 15.91
N THR A 264 7.36 -17.01 15.71
CA THR A 264 8.17 -17.63 16.77
C THR A 264 9.06 -16.64 17.51
N LYS A 265 9.16 -15.39 17.02
CA LYS A 265 9.83 -14.28 17.68
C LYS A 265 8.85 -13.35 18.39
N ARG A 266 9.41 -12.49 19.24
CA ARG A 266 8.68 -11.35 19.79
C ARG A 266 8.36 -10.37 18.66
N ASN A 267 7.09 -9.96 18.57
CA ASN A 267 6.60 -9.04 17.55
C ASN A 267 6.16 -7.72 18.20
N VAL A 268 6.56 -6.59 17.61
CA VAL A 268 6.18 -5.24 18.04
C VAL A 268 5.44 -4.53 16.90
N PHE A 269 4.17 -4.24 17.12
CA PHE A 269 3.31 -3.53 16.18
C PHE A 269 3.25 -2.05 16.55
N ILE A 270 3.60 -1.16 15.64
CA ILE A 270 3.56 0.29 15.84
C ILE A 270 2.72 0.93 14.73
N SER A 271 1.59 1.53 15.10
CA SER A 271 0.63 2.06 14.12
C SER A 271 0.17 3.48 14.41
N GLY A 272 -0.09 4.23 13.33
CA GLY A 272 -0.69 5.57 13.37
C GLY A 272 -2.01 5.63 12.61
N GLY A 273 -3.11 5.97 13.30
CA GLY A 273 -4.45 6.09 12.72
C GLY A 273 -4.88 4.80 12.01
N VAL A 274 -5.37 4.89 10.76
CA VAL A 274 -5.81 3.72 9.99
C VAL A 274 -4.68 2.72 9.67
N GLY A 275 -3.41 3.07 9.92
CA GLY A 275 -2.28 2.13 9.87
C GLY A 275 -2.37 0.95 10.85
N LEU A 276 -3.36 0.95 11.76
CA LEU A 276 -3.61 -0.21 12.63
C LEU A 276 -4.09 -1.47 11.87
N THR A 277 -4.61 -1.33 10.66
CA THR A 277 -5.27 -2.44 9.94
C THR A 277 -4.37 -3.66 9.68
N PRO A 278 -3.12 -3.55 9.18
CA PRO A 278 -2.21 -4.69 9.12
C PRO A 278 -1.87 -5.22 10.51
N MET A 279 -1.72 -4.36 11.51
CA MET A 279 -1.37 -4.77 12.87
C MET A 279 -2.45 -5.64 13.50
N ILE A 280 -3.73 -5.31 13.27
CA ILE A 280 -4.86 -6.13 13.73
C ILE A 280 -4.86 -7.48 13.00
N ALA A 281 -4.54 -7.51 11.71
CA ALA A 281 -4.44 -8.75 10.96
C ALA A 281 -3.37 -9.68 11.55
N MET A 282 -2.17 -9.14 11.74
CA MET A 282 -1.02 -9.85 12.31
C MET A 282 -1.30 -10.30 13.75
N LEU A 283 -1.90 -9.42 14.58
CA LEU A 283 -2.30 -9.77 15.95
C LEU A 283 -3.33 -10.90 15.97
N ASN A 284 -4.35 -10.84 15.11
CA ASN A 284 -5.36 -11.90 15.01
C ASN A 284 -4.74 -13.23 14.52
N GLN A 285 -3.70 -13.19 13.69
CA GLN A 285 -2.95 -14.39 13.30
C GLN A 285 -2.14 -14.96 14.48
N LEU A 286 -1.53 -14.11 15.30
CA LEU A 286 -0.86 -14.58 16.52
C LEU A 286 -1.87 -15.19 17.50
N VAL A 287 -3.08 -14.64 17.61
CA VAL A 287 -4.17 -15.19 18.43
C VAL A 287 -4.59 -16.60 17.98
N THR A 288 -4.69 -16.87 16.67
CA THR A 288 -5.02 -18.22 16.17
C THR A 288 -3.92 -19.24 16.46
N LEU A 289 -2.69 -18.78 16.69
CA LEU A 289 -1.53 -19.58 17.09
C LEU A 289 -1.33 -19.63 18.61
N ASP A 290 -2.32 -19.19 19.38
CA ASP A 290 -2.27 -19.06 20.85
C ASP A 290 -1.14 -18.14 21.37
N MET A 291 -0.81 -17.12 20.58
CA MET A 291 0.15 -16.06 20.88
C MET A 291 1.48 -16.63 21.41
N PRO A 292 2.26 -17.35 20.58
CA PRO A 292 3.38 -18.17 21.04
C PRO A 292 4.49 -17.38 21.74
N GLN A 293 4.62 -16.08 21.45
CA GLN A 293 5.57 -15.15 22.06
C GLN A 293 4.88 -13.89 22.59
N PRO A 294 5.52 -13.13 23.49
CA PRO A 294 5.05 -11.82 23.89
C PRO A 294 4.87 -10.87 22.70
N VAL A 295 3.83 -10.04 22.74
CA VAL A 295 3.48 -9.08 21.70
C VAL A 295 3.33 -7.69 22.32
N SER A 296 3.92 -6.68 21.68
CA SER A 296 3.69 -5.28 22.03
C SER A 296 2.82 -4.64 20.94
N PHE A 297 1.67 -4.08 21.30
CA PHE A 297 0.79 -3.32 20.41
C PHE A 297 0.80 -1.84 20.78
N ILE A 298 1.48 -1.03 19.97
CA ILE A 298 1.68 0.40 20.20
C ILE A 298 0.87 1.17 19.14
N HIS A 299 -0.07 2.00 19.58
CA HIS A 299 -0.97 2.70 18.69
C HIS A 299 -1.01 4.20 18.98
N ALA A 300 -1.06 5.00 17.93
CA ALA A 300 -1.24 6.45 18.02
C ALA A 300 -2.45 6.88 17.20
N CYS A 301 -3.33 7.67 17.78
CA CYS A 301 -4.39 8.34 17.06
C CYS A 301 -4.70 9.71 17.67
N ARG A 302 -5.64 10.46 17.08
CA ARG A 302 -5.92 11.83 17.57
C ARG A 302 -6.64 11.82 18.91
N SER A 303 -7.60 10.92 19.10
CA SER A 303 -8.46 10.87 20.28
C SER A 303 -9.31 9.60 20.26
N SER A 304 -10.09 9.36 21.32
CA SER A 304 -11.02 8.22 21.40
C SER A 304 -12.04 8.14 20.26
N GLN A 305 -12.53 9.29 19.78
CA GLN A 305 -13.52 9.38 18.70
C GLN A 305 -13.05 8.72 17.40
N VAL A 306 -11.73 8.66 17.18
CA VAL A 306 -11.14 8.09 15.97
C VAL A 306 -10.33 6.82 16.22
N HIS A 307 -10.31 6.32 17.45
CA HIS A 307 -9.60 5.08 17.82
C HIS A 307 -10.42 3.85 17.40
N ALA A 308 -10.18 3.37 16.18
CA ALA A 308 -10.82 2.18 15.64
C ALA A 308 -10.41 0.90 16.39
N MET A 309 -11.32 -0.08 16.50
CA MET A 309 -11.07 -1.41 17.06
C MET A 309 -10.55 -1.43 18.51
N LYS A 310 -10.71 -0.33 19.26
CA LYS A 310 -10.27 -0.23 20.66
C LYS A 310 -10.81 -1.37 21.53
N LYS A 311 -12.12 -1.67 21.40
CA LYS A 311 -12.76 -2.76 22.16
C LYS A 311 -12.12 -4.12 21.84
N HIS A 312 -11.84 -4.41 20.57
CA HIS A 312 -11.21 -5.66 20.17
C HIS A 312 -9.82 -5.84 20.81
N ILE A 313 -9.01 -4.78 20.83
CA ILE A 313 -7.68 -4.80 21.47
C ILE A 313 -7.81 -5.00 22.99
N HIS A 314 -8.75 -4.33 23.64
CA HIS A 314 -9.01 -4.49 25.08
C HIS A 314 -9.45 -5.92 25.41
N ASP A 315 -10.42 -6.47 24.68
CA ASP A 315 -10.89 -7.84 24.87
C ASP A 315 -9.74 -8.85 24.70
N LEU A 316 -8.82 -8.63 23.75
CA LEU A 316 -7.64 -9.46 23.56
C LEU A 316 -6.62 -9.30 24.69
N LYS A 317 -6.40 -8.09 25.18
CA LYS A 317 -5.49 -7.82 26.31
C LYS A 317 -5.95 -8.53 27.57
N ASP A 318 -7.25 -8.48 27.86
CA ASP A 318 -7.84 -9.16 29.02
C ASP A 318 -7.71 -10.69 28.92
N LYS A 319 -7.75 -11.23 27.70
CA LYS A 319 -7.66 -12.67 27.44
C LYS A 319 -6.22 -13.20 27.37
N TYR A 320 -5.27 -12.40 26.88
CA TYR A 320 -3.90 -12.83 26.60
C TYR A 320 -2.87 -12.06 27.44
N PRO A 321 -2.35 -12.63 28.55
CA PRO A 321 -1.35 -11.97 29.40
C PRO A 321 -0.02 -11.65 28.70
N ARG A 322 0.23 -12.26 27.54
CA ARG A 322 1.41 -12.02 26.68
C ARG A 322 1.25 -10.81 25.75
N LEU A 323 0.07 -10.18 25.73
CA LEU A 323 -0.20 -8.95 24.98
C LEU A 323 -0.06 -7.74 25.87
N SER A 324 0.91 -6.88 25.55
CA SER A 324 1.05 -5.56 26.15
C SER A 324 0.63 -4.49 25.16
N THR A 325 -0.07 -3.46 25.63
CA THR A 325 -0.58 -2.36 24.81
C THR A 325 -0.02 -1.02 25.27
N PHE A 326 0.18 -0.09 24.35
CA PHE A 326 0.46 1.32 24.65
C PHE A 326 -0.25 2.21 23.63
N THR A 327 -1.01 3.20 24.10
CA THR A 327 -1.83 4.07 23.26
C THR A 327 -1.49 5.54 23.50
N ALA A 328 -1.13 6.26 22.44
CA ALA A 328 -0.97 7.71 22.47
C ALA A 328 -2.18 8.40 21.84
N TYR A 329 -2.78 9.34 22.55
CA TYR A 329 -3.78 10.27 22.00
C TYR A 329 -3.16 11.65 21.82
N GLU A 330 -3.12 12.15 20.59
CA GLU A 330 -2.53 13.47 20.31
C GLU A 330 -3.32 14.60 20.99
N PHE A 331 -4.65 14.50 20.98
CA PHE A 331 -5.61 15.48 21.47
C PHE A 331 -6.74 14.77 22.26
N PRO A 332 -6.46 14.23 23.47
CA PRO A 332 -7.50 13.58 24.28
C PRO A 332 -8.61 14.58 24.63
N HIS A 333 -9.86 14.11 24.65
CA HIS A 333 -11.03 14.92 25.03
C HIS A 333 -11.32 14.84 26.53
N ASP A 334 -12.19 15.72 27.04
CA ASP A 334 -12.57 15.80 28.46
C ASP A 334 -13.13 14.48 29.06
N GLY A 335 -13.61 13.56 28.21
CA GLY A 335 -14.10 12.24 28.62
C GLY A 335 -13.07 11.11 28.54
N ASP A 336 -11.88 11.36 28.00
CA ASP A 336 -10.83 10.36 27.86
C ASP A 336 -10.04 10.22 29.18
N ILE A 337 -9.91 8.99 29.67
CA ILE A 337 -9.28 8.71 30.97
C ILE A 337 -7.86 8.17 30.76
N LEU A 338 -6.86 8.92 31.24
CA LEU A 338 -5.46 8.48 31.25
C LEU A 338 -5.28 7.17 32.06
N GLY A 339 -4.55 6.21 31.48
CA GLY A 339 -4.32 4.87 32.02
C GLY A 339 -5.45 3.87 31.75
N ILE A 340 -6.57 4.30 31.17
CA ILE A 340 -7.69 3.43 30.77
C ILE A 340 -7.92 3.52 29.27
N ASP A 341 -8.12 4.73 28.75
CA ASP A 341 -8.43 4.96 27.34
C ASP A 341 -7.18 5.19 26.49
N TYR A 342 -6.15 5.76 27.11
CA TYR A 342 -4.85 6.06 26.51
C TYR A 342 -3.77 6.11 27.60
N ASP A 343 -2.51 5.92 27.22
CA ASP A 343 -1.36 5.86 28.13
C ASP A 343 -0.56 7.17 28.15
N ILE A 344 -0.61 7.96 27.07
CA ILE A 344 0.07 9.26 26.99
C ILE A 344 -0.66 10.25 26.08
N ALA A 345 -0.65 11.53 26.49
CA ALA A 345 -1.15 12.62 25.67
C ALA A 345 -0.04 13.18 24.76
N GLY A 346 -0.41 13.59 23.55
CA GLY A 346 0.51 14.10 22.52
C GLY A 346 0.91 13.05 21.49
N ARG A 347 1.82 13.45 20.60
CA ARG A 347 2.35 12.55 19.57
C ARG A 347 3.13 11.40 20.20
N LEU A 348 3.08 10.24 19.56
CA LEU A 348 3.83 9.07 20.02
C LEU A 348 5.34 9.33 19.90
N ASP A 349 5.99 9.36 21.06
CA ASP A 349 7.43 9.38 21.22
C ASP A 349 7.88 8.11 21.95
N LEU A 350 8.65 7.26 21.26
CA LEU A 350 9.14 5.99 21.82
C LEU A 350 10.11 6.16 23.00
N SER A 351 10.62 7.37 23.26
CA SER A 351 11.40 7.64 24.47
C SER A 351 10.55 7.59 25.75
N ASN A 352 9.24 7.82 25.63
CA ASN A 352 8.27 7.74 26.74
C ASN A 352 7.63 6.36 26.90
N VAL A 353 7.93 5.43 26.00
CA VAL A 353 7.42 4.05 26.05
C VAL A 353 8.38 3.20 26.88
N ASP A 354 7.83 2.38 27.78
CA ASP A 354 8.63 1.45 28.58
C ASP A 354 9.53 0.58 27.68
N ALA A 355 10.82 0.53 28.00
CA ALA A 355 11.80 -0.26 27.25
C ALA A 355 11.44 -1.76 27.21
N ALA A 356 10.68 -2.26 28.18
CA ALA A 356 10.15 -3.62 28.15
C ALA A 356 9.22 -3.89 26.97
N LEU A 357 8.53 -2.86 26.44
CA LEU A 357 7.69 -2.94 25.24
C LEU A 357 8.48 -2.85 23.93
N LEU A 358 9.73 -2.36 23.99
CA LEU A 358 10.61 -2.08 22.86
C LEU A 358 11.94 -2.86 22.98
N PRO A 359 11.91 -4.20 23.03
CA PRO A 359 13.13 -5.01 23.10
C PRO A 359 13.93 -4.93 21.79
N VAL A 360 15.26 -4.97 21.89
CA VAL A 360 16.15 -4.92 20.70
C VAL A 360 15.99 -6.15 19.81
N ASN A 361 15.80 -7.34 20.41
CA ASN A 361 15.64 -8.60 19.69
C ASN A 361 14.16 -8.93 19.44
N ALA A 362 13.53 -8.16 18.54
CA ALA A 362 12.16 -8.37 18.08
C ALA A 362 12.03 -7.94 16.62
N ASP A 363 10.97 -8.42 15.96
CA ASP A 363 10.57 -7.94 14.64
C ASP A 363 9.53 -6.83 14.83
N TYR A 364 9.77 -5.70 14.18
CA TYR A 364 8.97 -4.47 14.28
C TYR A 364 8.19 -4.24 13.00
N TYR A 365 6.92 -3.91 13.13
CA TYR A 365 6.04 -3.59 12.01
C TYR A 365 5.49 -2.19 12.18
N LEU A 366 5.72 -1.34 11.17
CA LEU A 366 5.38 0.07 11.16
C LEU A 366 4.36 0.36 10.06
N CYS A 367 3.25 1.00 10.42
CA CYS A 367 2.30 1.48 9.42
C CYS A 367 1.60 2.75 9.88
N GLY A 368 1.57 3.76 9.02
CA GLY A 368 0.94 5.05 9.30
C GLY A 368 1.37 6.13 8.31
N PRO A 369 1.08 7.41 8.61
CA PRO A 369 1.55 8.52 7.78
C PRO A 369 3.09 8.53 7.64
N MET A 370 3.60 8.94 6.48
CA MET A 370 5.05 8.94 6.21
C MET A 370 5.89 9.68 7.27
N PRO A 371 5.50 10.89 7.77
CA PRO A 371 6.26 11.56 8.83
C PRO A 371 6.31 10.74 10.13
N PHE A 372 5.18 10.12 10.49
CA PHE A 372 5.09 9.24 11.67
C PHE A 372 6.04 8.05 11.52
N MET A 373 5.97 7.32 10.41
CA MET A 373 6.83 6.15 10.21
C MET A 373 8.32 6.51 10.18
N ALA A 374 8.69 7.63 9.56
CA ALA A 374 10.08 8.09 9.53
C ALA A 374 10.62 8.41 10.92
N GLU A 375 9.80 9.05 11.76
CA GLU A 375 10.14 9.35 13.15
C GLU A 375 10.32 8.07 13.98
N GLN A 376 9.36 7.15 13.90
CA GLN A 376 9.41 5.88 14.65
C GLN A 376 10.59 5.01 14.18
N HIS A 377 10.83 4.90 12.88
CA HIS A 377 11.97 4.16 12.32
C HIS A 377 13.29 4.72 12.85
N LYS A 378 13.48 6.06 12.82
CA LYS A 378 14.67 6.71 13.35
C LYS A 378 14.86 6.42 14.85
N ALA A 379 13.78 6.44 15.63
CA ALA A 379 13.83 6.13 17.06
C ALA A 379 14.23 4.68 17.33
N LEU A 380 13.74 3.71 16.54
CA LEU A 380 14.12 2.30 16.66
C LEU A 380 15.61 2.06 16.34
N ILE A 381 16.12 2.67 15.26
CA ILE A 381 17.54 2.59 14.91
C ILE A 381 18.41 3.19 16.03
N ALA A 382 18.02 4.35 16.58
CA ALA A 382 18.73 4.97 17.69
C ALA A 382 18.76 4.11 18.97
N ARG A 383 17.80 3.19 19.11
CA ARG A 383 17.74 2.19 20.20
C ARG A 383 18.51 0.90 19.90
N GLY A 384 19.17 0.81 18.73
CA GLY A 384 19.97 -0.34 18.33
C GLY A 384 19.18 -1.49 17.71
N VAL A 385 17.91 -1.28 17.33
CA VAL A 385 17.15 -2.28 16.56
C VAL A 385 17.80 -2.41 15.17
N PRO A 386 18.17 -3.63 14.72
CA PRO A 386 18.72 -3.82 13.38
C PRO A 386 17.70 -3.45 12.30
N ALA A 387 18.14 -2.74 11.25
CA ALA A 387 17.25 -2.26 10.19
C ALA A 387 16.47 -3.39 9.49
N GLN A 388 17.09 -4.57 9.35
CA GLN A 388 16.43 -5.75 8.75
C GLN A 388 15.27 -6.32 9.58
N ASN A 389 15.16 -5.94 10.86
CA ASN A 389 14.05 -6.33 11.74
C ASN A 389 12.95 -5.25 11.77
N ILE A 390 13.05 -4.20 10.96
CA ILE A 390 12.08 -3.11 10.90
C ILE A 390 11.36 -3.17 9.55
N HIS A 391 10.13 -3.65 9.57
CA HIS A 391 9.27 -3.80 8.41
C HIS A 391 8.29 -2.63 8.36
N SER A 392 8.09 -2.02 7.20
CA SER A 392 7.22 -0.84 7.06
C SER A 392 6.35 -0.92 5.81
N GLU A 393 5.11 -0.44 5.91
CA GLU A 393 4.22 -0.25 4.76
C GLU A 393 3.61 1.15 4.76
N ALA A 394 3.71 1.82 3.61
CA ALA A 394 3.12 3.14 3.38
C ALA A 394 1.83 3.04 2.58
N PHE A 395 0.75 3.63 3.09
CA PHE A 395 -0.48 3.83 2.32
C PHE A 395 -0.28 4.99 1.34
N GLY A 396 0.00 4.67 0.06
CA GLY A 396 0.28 5.69 -0.96
C GLY A 396 0.64 5.13 -2.33
N THR A 397 1.23 5.97 -3.18
CA THR A 397 1.58 5.61 -4.56
C THR A 397 2.70 4.57 -4.67
N GLY A 398 3.40 4.23 -3.58
CA GLY A 398 4.50 3.25 -3.59
C GLY A 398 5.76 3.78 -4.27
N GLY A 399 5.96 5.11 -4.27
CA GLY A 399 7.09 5.73 -4.95
C GLY A 399 8.45 5.27 -4.40
N VAL A 400 9.40 5.07 -5.32
CA VAL A 400 10.81 4.86 -5.00
C VAL A 400 11.34 6.13 -4.33
N LYS A 401 11.85 6.02 -3.11
CA LYS A 401 12.72 7.08 -2.59
C LYS A 401 14.06 6.93 -3.30
N LEU A 402 14.35 7.86 -4.21
CA LEU A 402 15.73 8.15 -4.58
C LEU A 402 16.39 8.66 -3.30
N SER A 403 17.16 7.79 -2.64
CA SER A 403 17.94 8.11 -1.44
C SER A 403 19.02 9.14 -1.74
#